data_AF-A0A9W6GYW3-F1
#
_entry.id   AF-A0A9W6GYW3-F1
#
_cell.length_a   1.000
_cell.length_b   1.000
_cell.length_c   1.000
_cell.angle_alpha   90.00
_cell.angle_beta   90.00
_cell.angle_gamma   90.00
#
_symmetry.space_group_name_H-M   'P 1'
#
loop_
_entity.id
_entity.type
_entity.pdbx_description
1 polymer ?
#
loop_
_entity_poly.entity_id
_entity_poly.type
_entity_poly.pdbx_seq_one_letter_code
_entity_poly.pdbx_strand_id
1 'polypeptide(L)'
;MTATNRVKATIPSAIRSPSDIVLCSMKLKEGTDRKTLSRFGDDVWDLDPVIFHVTARNAFRTIDFTDIVCPVERLTAKEYIFAWLNERLPDRTGRLRPLSARAALATLRQFMAFVREREGRFDAALIDQDLLDAYLALQKKRSVLPTRVGACLRPAAQLHRLARFLTHGGLDFVPWNGTPIFKVAGCGGRPYENMTPRIPEPVIGGLLRWSLRYVELFSTDILAARDELDSLEVAYAARPRYARRGSVEGRLADWIERRRQAGRGIPVWNEPERMGGICDAIALDQRLDGHV
;
A
#
# COMPACT_ATOMS: atom_id res chain seq x y z
N MET A 1 14.68 41.47 30.54
CA MET A 1 15.27 41.68 29.19
C MET A 1 14.44 40.89 28.19
N THR A 2 13.81 41.56 27.23
CA THR A 2 12.85 40.91 26.31
C THR A 2 13.59 40.39 25.07
N ALA A 3 13.61 39.07 24.87
CA ALA A 3 14.22 38.46 23.70
C ALA A 3 13.36 38.77 22.46
N THR A 4 13.76 39.79 21.70
CA THR A 4 13.04 40.22 20.49
C THR A 4 13.11 39.11 19.45
N ASN A 5 11.99 38.43 19.21
CA ASN A 5 11.91 37.29 18.29
C ASN A 5 12.21 37.78 16.85
N ARG A 6 13.44 37.54 16.40
CA ARG A 6 13.97 38.07 15.14
C ARG A 6 13.36 37.30 13.97
N VAL A 7 12.21 37.78 13.50
CA VAL A 7 11.49 37.26 12.34
C VAL A 7 12.47 36.97 11.21
N LYS A 8 12.66 35.69 10.87
CA LYS A 8 13.44 35.30 9.69
C LYS A 8 12.74 35.92 8.48
N ALA A 9 13.47 36.74 7.72
CA ALA A 9 12.96 37.35 6.51
C ALA A 9 12.64 36.26 5.47
N THR A 10 11.39 35.84 5.44
CA THR A 10 10.87 34.88 4.46
C THR A 10 10.73 35.60 3.13
N ILE A 11 11.51 35.16 2.14
CA ILE A 11 11.38 35.64 0.77
C ILE A 11 10.02 35.16 0.24
N PRO A 12 9.15 36.06 -0.28
CA PRO A 12 7.87 35.66 -0.83
C PRO A 12 8.06 34.85 -2.13
N SER A 13 7.16 33.89 -2.37
CA SER A 13 7.04 33.27 -3.68
C SER A 13 6.43 34.27 -4.67
N ALA A 14 6.95 34.30 -5.90
CA ALA A 14 6.31 34.99 -7.02
C ALA A 14 5.19 34.16 -7.66
N ILE A 15 5.02 32.90 -7.25
CA ILE A 15 4.19 31.88 -7.94
C ILE A 15 3.07 31.33 -7.03
N ARG A 16 3.25 31.39 -5.71
CA ARG A 16 2.32 30.83 -4.71
C ARG A 16 1.94 31.85 -3.64
N SER A 17 0.68 31.84 -3.23
CA SER A 17 0.28 32.55 -2.01
C SER A 17 0.75 31.78 -0.78
N PRO A 18 1.19 32.45 0.31
CA PRO A 18 1.31 31.80 1.62
C PRO A 18 0.04 31.08 2.07
N SER A 19 -1.13 31.46 1.54
CA SER A 19 -2.43 30.83 1.83
C SER A 19 -2.77 29.61 0.96
N ASP A 20 -1.92 29.18 0.02
CA ASP A 20 -2.24 28.06 -0.87
C ASP A 20 -2.29 26.72 -0.12
N ILE A 21 -3.31 25.90 -0.37
CA ILE A 21 -3.49 24.60 0.30
C ILE A 21 -2.53 23.57 -0.32
N VAL A 22 -1.65 22.99 0.49
CA VAL A 22 -0.56 22.09 0.05
C VAL A 22 -1.07 20.83 -0.67
N LEU A 23 -2.24 20.33 -0.28
CA LEU A 23 -2.84 19.09 -0.81
C LEU A 23 -4.02 19.35 -1.77
N CYS A 24 -4.04 20.51 -2.44
CA CYS A 24 -5.17 20.95 -3.26
C CYS A 24 -5.59 19.97 -4.36
N SER A 25 -4.63 19.28 -5.00
CA SER A 25 -4.87 18.44 -6.19
C SER A 25 -4.96 16.93 -5.91
N MET A 26 -5.27 16.52 -4.67
CA MET A 26 -5.29 15.12 -4.21
C MET A 26 -6.64 14.68 -3.63
N LYS A 27 -6.92 13.36 -3.66
CA LYS A 27 -8.06 12.76 -2.94
C LYS A 27 -7.71 12.66 -1.45
N LEU A 28 -8.49 13.33 -0.62
CA LEU A 28 -8.38 13.29 0.84
C LEU A 28 -9.07 12.05 1.42
N LYS A 29 -8.75 11.69 2.66
CA LYS A 29 -9.55 10.78 3.50
C LYS A 29 -10.95 11.34 3.72
N GLU A 30 -11.93 10.47 3.87
CA GLU A 30 -13.28 10.87 4.27
C GLU A 30 -13.27 11.50 5.68
N GLY A 31 -14.14 12.48 5.92
CA GLY A 31 -14.15 13.29 7.15
C GLY A 31 -13.07 14.37 7.26
N THR A 32 -12.12 14.48 6.32
CA THR A 32 -11.09 15.54 6.34
C THR A 32 -11.69 16.94 6.15
N ASP A 33 -11.58 17.81 7.15
CA ASP A 33 -11.82 19.25 6.97
C ASP A 33 -10.72 19.86 6.08
N ARG A 34 -11.11 20.68 5.10
CA ARG A 34 -10.18 21.42 4.24
C ARG A 34 -9.51 22.59 4.96
N LYS A 35 -10.08 23.10 6.06
CA LYS A 35 -9.53 24.25 6.81
C LYS A 35 -8.30 23.89 7.63
N THR A 36 -8.15 22.64 8.05
CA THR A 36 -7.02 22.13 8.85
C THR A 36 -5.83 21.66 8.01
N LEU A 37 -5.96 21.65 6.68
CA LEU A 37 -4.87 21.30 5.76
C LEU A 37 -3.76 22.37 5.79
N SER A 38 -2.50 21.92 5.81
CA SER A 38 -1.33 22.81 5.76
C SER A 38 -1.36 23.76 4.57
N ARG A 39 -0.88 24.97 4.82
CA ARG A 39 -0.72 26.07 3.88
C ARG A 39 0.71 26.15 3.37
N PHE A 40 0.91 26.68 2.17
CA PHE A 40 2.24 26.88 1.59
C PHE A 40 3.12 27.78 2.47
N GLY A 41 2.55 28.72 3.22
CA GLY A 41 3.25 29.54 4.21
C GLY A 41 3.92 28.72 5.31
N ASP A 42 3.32 27.62 5.76
CA ASP A 42 3.77 26.82 6.91
C ASP A 42 5.17 26.23 6.69
N ASP A 43 6.00 26.18 7.74
CA ASP A 43 7.33 25.54 7.70
C ASP A 43 7.28 24.01 7.87
N VAL A 44 6.13 23.46 8.30
CA VAL A 44 5.88 22.02 8.47
C VAL A 44 4.56 21.69 7.79
N TRP A 45 4.56 20.69 6.91
CA TRP A 45 3.38 20.25 6.16
C TRP A 45 2.95 18.85 6.57
N ASP A 46 1.68 18.69 6.92
CA ASP A 46 1.05 17.38 7.11
C ASP A 46 0.54 16.82 5.77
N LEU A 47 0.81 15.53 5.57
CA LEU A 47 0.41 14.72 4.42
C LEU A 47 -0.48 13.54 4.84
N ASP A 48 -0.72 13.31 6.14
CA ASP A 48 -1.62 12.23 6.59
C ASP A 48 -3.00 12.25 5.91
N PRO A 49 -3.63 13.42 5.64
CA PRO A 49 -4.92 13.48 4.96
C PRO A 49 -4.99 12.82 3.57
N VAL A 50 -3.84 12.53 2.94
CA VAL A 50 -3.74 11.82 1.65
C VAL A 50 -3.04 10.45 1.76
N ILE A 51 -2.67 10.02 2.97
CA ILE A 51 -1.98 8.74 3.23
C ILE A 51 -2.98 7.73 3.80
N PHE A 52 -3.65 7.00 2.89
CA PHE A 52 -4.60 5.93 3.22
C PHE A 52 -3.95 4.66 3.81
N HIS A 53 -2.62 4.54 3.75
CA HIS A 53 -1.89 3.33 4.14
C HIS A 53 -1.67 3.29 5.66
N VAL A 54 -2.56 2.62 6.40
CA VAL A 54 -2.61 2.62 7.88
C VAL A 54 -1.26 2.36 8.55
N THR A 55 -0.50 1.38 8.06
CA THR A 55 0.81 0.98 8.62
C THR A 55 1.99 1.83 8.14
N ALA A 56 1.75 2.95 7.43
CA ALA A 56 2.81 3.87 7.06
C ALA A 56 3.38 4.59 8.29
N ARG A 57 4.71 4.49 8.50
CA ARG A 57 5.42 5.11 9.63
C ARG A 57 5.14 6.62 9.68
N ASN A 58 4.82 7.12 10.88
CA ASN A 58 4.42 8.53 11.09
C ASN A 58 5.47 9.53 10.58
N ALA A 59 6.76 9.18 10.61
CA ALA A 59 7.84 10.02 10.08
C ALA A 59 7.75 10.32 8.56
N PHE A 60 6.92 9.61 7.80
CA PHE A 60 6.63 9.91 6.39
C PHE A 60 5.30 10.65 6.17
N ARG A 61 4.56 10.95 7.25
CA ARG A 61 3.31 11.72 7.19
C ARG A 61 3.55 13.22 7.23
N THR A 62 4.70 13.70 7.73
CA THR A 62 5.05 15.13 7.73
C THR A 62 6.32 15.45 6.94
N ILE A 63 6.36 16.65 6.38
CA ILE A 63 7.54 17.31 5.81
C ILE A 63 7.91 18.49 6.72
N ASP A 64 9.20 18.68 6.98
CA ASP A 64 9.74 19.77 7.77
C ASP A 64 10.80 20.52 6.96
N PHE A 65 10.65 21.84 6.83
CA PHE A 65 11.55 22.75 6.12
C PHE A 65 12.36 23.65 7.07
N THR A 66 12.14 23.58 8.39
CA THR A 66 12.79 24.44 9.39
C THR A 66 14.32 24.31 9.40
N ASP A 67 14.81 23.09 9.16
CA ASP A 67 16.21 22.71 8.94
C ASP A 67 16.93 23.55 7.85
N ILE A 68 16.21 24.06 6.86
CA ILE A 68 16.81 24.79 5.75
C ILE A 68 17.01 26.25 6.20
N VAL A 69 18.25 26.57 6.56
CA VAL A 69 18.63 27.88 7.12
C VAL A 69 18.55 29.01 6.09
N CYS A 70 18.96 28.74 4.84
CA CYS A 70 18.93 29.69 3.73
C CYS A 70 17.47 29.95 3.26
N PRO A 71 16.97 31.19 3.30
CA PRO A 71 15.59 31.49 2.89
C PRO A 71 15.29 31.17 1.43
N VAL A 72 16.25 31.41 0.52
CA VAL A 72 16.15 31.10 -0.92
C VAL A 72 15.95 29.60 -1.13
N GLU A 73 16.84 28.77 -0.57
CA GLU A 73 16.73 27.31 -0.69
C GLU A 73 15.48 26.75 -0.02
N ARG A 74 15.03 27.36 1.09
CA ARG A 74 13.79 26.97 1.76
C ARG A 74 12.59 27.23 0.86
N LEU A 75 12.54 28.41 0.23
CA LEU A 75 11.51 28.76 -0.75
C LEU A 75 11.53 27.78 -1.93
N THR A 76 12.67 27.60 -2.60
CA THR A 76 12.81 26.67 -3.72
C THR A 76 12.46 25.23 -3.33
N ALA A 77 12.81 24.77 -2.12
CA ALA A 77 12.45 23.44 -1.64
C ALA A 77 10.95 23.27 -1.40
N LYS A 78 10.28 24.29 -0.86
CA LYS A 78 8.82 24.30 -0.69
C LYS A 78 8.12 24.31 -2.05
N GLU A 79 8.54 25.17 -2.97
CA GLU A 79 7.99 25.25 -4.33
C GLU A 79 8.20 23.95 -5.12
N TYR A 80 9.41 23.38 -5.10
CA TYR A 80 9.74 22.11 -5.73
C TYR A 80 8.83 20.96 -5.25
N ILE A 81 8.62 20.85 -3.93
CA ILE A 81 7.78 19.80 -3.36
C ILE A 81 6.29 20.07 -3.67
N PHE A 82 5.80 21.31 -3.52
CA PHE A 82 4.43 21.68 -3.85
C PHE A 82 4.11 21.42 -5.33
N ALA A 83 4.98 21.88 -6.23
CA ALA A 83 4.82 21.71 -7.66
C ALA A 83 4.81 20.22 -8.04
N TRP A 84 5.76 19.43 -7.52
CA TRP A 84 5.80 18.01 -7.83
C TRP A 84 4.61 17.23 -7.23
N LEU A 85 4.07 17.63 -6.08
CA LEU A 85 2.85 17.04 -5.49
C LEU A 85 1.60 17.33 -6.33
N ASN A 86 1.43 18.56 -6.80
CA ASN A 86 0.15 19.02 -7.36
C ASN A 86 0.10 19.09 -8.89
N GLU A 87 1.16 19.56 -9.54
CA GLU A 87 1.17 19.95 -10.96
C GLU A 87 1.11 18.75 -11.90
N ARG A 88 0.31 18.87 -12.96
CA ARG A 88 0.16 17.83 -14.00
C ARG A 88 0.78 18.30 -15.31
N LEU A 89 2.05 17.95 -15.50
CA LEU A 89 2.77 18.14 -16.76
C LEU A 89 2.40 17.03 -17.78
N PRO A 90 2.54 17.29 -19.09
CA PRO A 90 2.21 16.34 -20.16
C PRO A 90 3.33 15.29 -20.39
N ASP A 91 4.02 14.87 -19.34
CA ASP A 91 5.19 13.99 -19.41
C ASP A 91 4.95 12.64 -18.72
N ARG A 92 5.83 11.66 -18.97
CA ARG A 92 5.71 10.31 -18.39
C ARG A 92 6.01 10.27 -16.87
N THR A 93 6.55 11.33 -16.28
CA THR A 93 6.80 11.40 -14.84
C THR A 93 5.51 11.71 -14.08
N GLY A 94 5.10 10.83 -13.18
CA GLY A 94 3.96 11.08 -12.31
C GLY A 94 4.18 12.23 -11.32
N ARG A 95 3.08 12.67 -10.70
CA ARG A 95 3.12 13.51 -9.49
C ARG A 95 3.79 12.75 -8.34
N LEU A 96 4.37 13.50 -7.41
CA LEU A 96 5.04 12.97 -6.22
C LEU A 96 4.04 12.21 -5.36
N ARG A 97 4.37 10.96 -5.01
CA ARG A 97 3.61 10.20 -4.02
C ARG A 97 3.86 10.84 -2.63
N PRO A 98 2.84 11.15 -1.82
CA PRO A 98 3.02 11.80 -0.51
C PRO A 98 4.05 11.09 0.39
N LEU A 99 3.96 9.76 0.51
CA LEU A 99 4.92 8.92 1.25
C LEU A 99 6.38 9.04 0.78
N SER A 100 6.63 9.54 -0.44
CA SER A 100 7.96 9.77 -0.99
C SER A 100 8.47 11.20 -0.79
N ALA A 101 7.64 12.13 -0.30
CA ALA A 101 7.96 13.56 -0.29
C ALA A 101 9.08 13.91 0.70
N ARG A 102 9.11 13.29 1.89
CA ARG A 102 10.26 13.43 2.82
C ARG A 102 11.57 12.94 2.21
N ALA A 103 11.53 11.83 1.45
CA ALA A 103 12.71 11.31 0.76
C ALA A 103 13.13 12.21 -0.42
N ALA A 104 12.18 12.80 -1.14
CA ALA A 104 12.43 13.80 -2.16
C ALA A 104 13.13 15.04 -1.58
N LEU A 105 12.63 15.58 -0.45
CA LEU A 105 13.24 16.73 0.23
C LEU A 105 14.65 16.42 0.75
N ALA A 106 14.86 15.25 1.37
CA ALA A 106 16.19 14.84 1.82
C ALA A 106 17.18 14.71 0.66
N THR A 107 16.72 14.22 -0.50
CA THR A 107 17.55 14.12 -1.71
C THR A 107 17.86 15.50 -2.31
N LEU A 108 16.86 16.40 -2.35
CA LEU A 108 17.04 17.79 -2.79
C LEU A 108 18.03 18.53 -1.90
N ARG A 109 17.92 18.40 -0.57
CA ARG A 109 18.85 18.98 0.41
C ARG A 109 20.28 18.49 0.20
N GLN A 110 20.47 17.20 -0.12
CA GLN A 110 21.81 16.66 -0.44
C GLN A 110 22.40 17.30 -1.71
N PHE A 111 21.57 17.54 -2.73
CA PHE A 111 22.00 18.19 -3.97
C PHE A 111 22.29 19.68 -3.78
N MET A 112 21.40 20.40 -3.08
CA MET A 112 21.61 21.81 -2.70
C MET A 112 22.89 22.01 -1.87
N ALA A 113 23.20 21.08 -0.96
CA ALA A 113 24.44 21.10 -0.19
C ALA A 113 25.68 20.96 -1.09
N PHE A 114 25.68 20.02 -2.05
CA PHE A 114 26.77 19.83 -3.01
C PHE A 114 26.99 21.06 -3.91
N VAL A 115 25.93 21.62 -4.49
CA VAL A 115 26.04 22.82 -5.34
C VAL A 115 26.62 24.00 -4.54
N ARG A 116 26.15 24.21 -3.30
CA ARG A 116 26.71 25.23 -2.38
C ARG A 116 28.18 24.97 -2.00
N GLU A 117 28.61 23.71 -1.89
CA GLU A 117 30.01 23.33 -1.62
C GLU A 117 30.95 23.64 -2.80
N ARG A 118 30.40 23.75 -4.03
CA ARG A 118 31.16 24.08 -5.24
C ARG A 118 31.06 25.56 -5.61
N GLU A 119 29.84 26.08 -5.69
CA GLU A 119 29.52 27.42 -6.19
C GLU A 119 29.34 28.47 -5.07
N GLY A 120 29.64 28.10 -3.82
CA GLY A 120 29.46 28.92 -2.61
C GLY A 120 28.00 29.17 -2.19
N ARG A 121 27.05 29.07 -3.13
CA ARG A 121 25.60 29.22 -2.93
C ARG A 121 24.82 28.22 -3.79
N PHE A 122 23.57 27.93 -3.41
CA PHE A 122 22.66 27.27 -4.33
C PHE A 122 21.99 28.32 -5.23
N ASP A 123 22.20 28.19 -6.53
CA ASP A 123 21.50 28.91 -7.60
C ASP A 123 21.33 27.90 -8.76
N ALA A 124 20.18 27.91 -9.42
CA ALA A 124 19.92 26.99 -10.53
C ALA A 124 20.67 27.41 -11.82
N ALA A 125 20.94 28.71 -11.99
CA ALA A 125 21.67 29.25 -13.14
C ALA A 125 23.20 29.02 -13.06
N LEU A 126 23.72 28.57 -11.91
CA LEU A 126 25.13 28.17 -11.75
C LEU A 126 25.34 26.65 -11.95
N ILE A 127 24.30 25.90 -12.29
CA ILE A 127 24.38 24.45 -12.52
C ILE A 127 24.47 24.20 -14.01
N ASP A 128 25.58 23.63 -14.46
CA ASP A 128 25.80 23.15 -15.81
C ASP A 128 25.89 21.62 -15.88
N GLN A 129 26.21 21.08 -17.05
CA GLN A 129 26.34 19.62 -17.24
C GLN A 129 27.58 19.05 -16.52
N ASP A 130 28.68 19.81 -16.41
CA ASP A 130 29.92 19.35 -15.78
C ASP A 130 29.77 19.27 -14.25
N LEU A 131 29.06 20.20 -13.63
CA LEU A 131 28.69 20.14 -12.21
C LEU A 131 27.74 18.97 -11.92
N LEU A 132 26.82 18.65 -12.84
CA LEU A 132 25.97 17.46 -12.74
C LEU A 132 26.77 16.16 -12.86
N ASP A 133 27.79 16.10 -13.72
CA ASP A 133 28.66 14.93 -13.86
C ASP A 133 29.70 14.82 -12.73
N ALA A 134 30.14 15.93 -12.15
CA ALA A 134 30.88 15.95 -10.89
C ALA A 134 30.02 15.39 -9.72
N TYR A 135 28.73 15.74 -9.66
CA TYR A 135 27.80 15.14 -8.70
C TYR A 135 27.57 13.65 -8.97
N LEU A 136 27.43 13.25 -10.23
CA LEU A 136 27.32 11.84 -10.65
C LEU A 136 28.54 11.03 -10.20
N ALA A 137 29.75 11.55 -10.42
CA ALA A 137 31.00 10.95 -9.98
C ALA A 137 31.07 10.83 -8.45
N LEU A 138 30.64 11.88 -7.71
CA LEU A 138 30.56 11.84 -6.24
C LEU A 138 29.57 10.78 -5.74
N GLN A 139 28.41 10.60 -6.39
CA GLN A 139 27.47 9.55 -6.01
C GLN A 139 27.98 8.14 -6.39
N LYS A 140 28.66 7.99 -7.54
CA LYS A 140 29.28 6.71 -7.97
C LYS A 140 30.48 6.29 -7.11
N LYS A 141 31.18 7.22 -6.47
CA LYS A 141 32.25 6.94 -5.47
C LYS A 141 31.72 6.36 -4.16
N ARG A 142 30.41 6.38 -3.91
CA ARG A 142 29.79 5.73 -2.74
C ARG A 142 29.53 4.26 -3.06
N SER A 143 29.86 3.35 -2.15
CA SER A 143 29.63 1.90 -2.27
C SER A 143 28.15 1.52 -2.15
N VAL A 144 27.32 1.99 -3.10
CA VAL A 144 25.86 1.83 -3.12
C VAL A 144 25.38 1.38 -4.49
N LEU A 145 24.23 0.69 -4.52
CA LEU A 145 23.63 0.21 -5.77
C LEU A 145 23.38 1.36 -6.77
N PRO A 146 23.55 1.15 -8.10
CA PRO A 146 23.23 2.15 -9.12
C PRO A 146 21.81 2.72 -9.02
N THR A 147 20.85 1.95 -8.50
CA THR A 147 19.48 2.41 -8.25
C THR A 147 19.38 3.47 -7.14
N ARG A 148 20.31 3.47 -6.18
CA ARG A 148 20.46 4.54 -5.17
C ARG A 148 21.13 5.76 -5.78
N VAL A 149 22.19 5.58 -6.58
CA VAL A 149 22.82 6.66 -7.37
C VAL A 149 21.76 7.38 -8.22
N GLY A 150 21.00 6.65 -9.03
CA GLY A 150 19.95 7.23 -9.88
C GLY A 150 18.79 7.87 -9.12
N ALA A 151 18.54 7.47 -7.88
CA ALA A 151 17.62 8.20 -7.00
C ALA A 151 18.21 9.55 -6.54
N CYS A 152 19.51 9.58 -6.20
CA CYS A 152 20.22 10.80 -5.80
C CYS A 152 20.33 11.85 -6.91
N LEU A 153 20.34 11.45 -8.19
CA LEU A 153 20.35 12.36 -9.36
C LEU A 153 18.98 13.02 -9.65
N ARG A 154 17.90 12.56 -9.02
CA ARG A 154 16.54 13.01 -9.35
C ARG A 154 16.29 14.52 -9.20
N PRO A 155 16.91 15.27 -8.25
CA PRO A 155 16.76 16.72 -8.17
C PRO A 155 17.07 17.45 -9.47
N ALA A 156 18.16 17.11 -10.18
CA ALA A 156 18.50 17.76 -11.45
C ALA A 156 17.38 17.62 -12.50
N ALA A 157 16.91 16.39 -12.72
CA ALA A 157 15.81 16.13 -13.66
C ALA A 157 14.47 16.78 -13.25
N GLN A 158 14.22 16.99 -11.95
CA GLN A 158 13.02 17.69 -11.49
C GLN A 158 13.17 19.22 -11.48
N LEU A 159 14.37 19.77 -11.24
CA LEU A 159 14.64 21.20 -11.32
C LEU A 159 14.49 21.72 -12.76
N HIS A 160 14.91 20.94 -13.77
CA HIS A 160 14.56 21.22 -15.16
C HIS A 160 13.03 21.15 -15.39
N ARG A 161 12.43 19.99 -15.10
CA ARG A 161 11.00 19.71 -15.35
C ARG A 161 10.03 20.70 -14.68
N LEU A 162 10.41 21.23 -13.52
CA LEU A 162 9.56 22.10 -12.70
C LEU A 162 9.98 23.58 -12.77
N ALA A 163 10.95 23.96 -13.61
CA ALA A 163 11.55 25.31 -13.64
C ALA A 163 10.52 26.46 -13.62
N ARG A 164 9.46 26.35 -14.44
CA ARG A 164 8.36 27.32 -14.53
C ARG A 164 7.49 27.48 -13.26
N PHE A 165 7.74 26.69 -12.23
CA PHE A 165 7.02 26.67 -10.96
C PHE A 165 7.91 27.05 -9.76
N LEU A 166 9.13 27.55 -10.01
CA LEU A 166 10.13 27.96 -9.02
C LEU A 166 10.41 29.47 -9.17
N THR A 167 10.34 30.24 -8.08
CA THR A 167 10.51 31.71 -8.09
C THR A 167 11.90 32.14 -8.55
N HIS A 168 12.91 31.30 -8.30
CA HIS A 168 14.30 31.51 -8.72
C HIS A 168 14.70 30.67 -9.95
N GLY A 169 13.72 30.21 -10.73
CA GLY A 169 13.95 29.37 -11.90
C GLY A 169 14.39 27.94 -11.58
N GLY A 170 14.75 27.21 -12.63
CA GLY A 170 15.23 25.83 -12.58
C GLY A 170 16.43 25.63 -13.50
N LEU A 171 16.61 24.42 -14.03
CA LEU A 171 17.66 24.20 -15.03
C LEU A 171 17.14 24.50 -16.43
N ASP A 172 17.75 25.46 -17.12
CA ASP A 172 17.33 25.88 -18.47
C ASP A 172 17.74 24.90 -19.58
N PHE A 173 18.62 23.95 -19.28
CA PHE A 173 19.05 22.86 -20.16
C PHE A 173 18.50 21.50 -19.72
N VAL A 174 18.44 20.53 -20.63
CA VAL A 174 17.97 19.17 -20.35
C VAL A 174 19.13 18.32 -19.79
N PRO A 175 19.09 17.85 -18.52
CA PRO A 175 20.19 17.08 -17.94
C PRO A 175 20.54 15.81 -18.72
N TRP A 176 21.83 15.57 -18.93
CA TRP A 176 22.39 14.43 -19.68
C TRP A 176 21.75 14.24 -21.07
N ASN A 177 21.40 15.34 -21.75
CA ASN A 177 20.72 15.36 -23.04
C ASN A 177 19.42 14.52 -23.05
N GLY A 178 18.69 14.51 -21.92
CA GLY A 178 17.46 13.74 -21.75
C GLY A 178 17.67 12.26 -21.42
N THR A 179 18.90 11.79 -21.24
CA THR A 179 19.19 10.41 -20.86
C THR A 179 18.57 10.10 -19.49
N PRO A 180 17.75 9.03 -19.34
CA PRO A 180 17.09 8.72 -18.08
C PRO A 180 18.09 8.53 -16.94
N ILE A 181 17.87 9.23 -15.81
CA ILE A 181 18.81 9.28 -14.66
C ILE A 181 19.27 7.91 -14.14
N PHE A 182 18.46 6.86 -14.27
CA PHE A 182 18.86 5.50 -13.90
C PHE A 182 19.87 4.89 -14.90
N LYS A 183 19.72 5.15 -16.21
CA LYS A 183 20.70 4.75 -17.24
C LYS A 183 22.04 5.49 -17.02
N VAL A 184 21.98 6.80 -16.76
CA VAL A 184 23.15 7.64 -16.39
C VAL A 184 23.88 7.10 -15.15
N ALA A 185 23.12 6.69 -14.13
CA ALA A 185 23.63 6.11 -12.90
C ALA A 185 24.29 4.73 -13.09
N GLY A 186 24.18 4.09 -14.25
CA GLY A 186 24.68 2.73 -14.49
C GLY A 186 23.70 1.64 -14.07
N CYS A 187 22.40 1.95 -13.90
CA CYS A 187 21.40 0.90 -13.95
C CYS A 187 21.32 0.37 -15.39
N GLY A 188 21.90 -0.80 -15.62
CA GLY A 188 21.63 -1.56 -16.84
C GLY A 188 20.12 -1.69 -17.03
N GLY A 189 19.63 -1.42 -18.24
CA GLY A 189 18.23 -1.64 -18.57
C GLY A 189 17.90 -3.11 -18.32
N ARG A 190 16.86 -3.39 -17.52
CA ARG A 190 16.42 -4.78 -17.33
C ARG A 190 15.99 -5.32 -18.71
N PRO A 191 16.54 -6.44 -19.21
CA PRO A 191 16.06 -7.09 -20.43
C PRO A 191 14.72 -7.83 -20.20
N TYR A 192 13.82 -7.27 -19.37
CA TYR A 192 12.64 -7.94 -18.83
C TYR A 192 11.32 -7.50 -19.48
N GLU A 193 11.36 -7.12 -20.76
CA GLU A 193 10.14 -7.00 -21.56
C GLU A 193 9.71 -8.43 -21.97
N ASN A 194 8.92 -9.06 -21.09
CA ASN A 194 8.41 -10.44 -21.18
C ASN A 194 9.46 -11.55 -20.93
N MET A 195 9.97 -11.67 -19.69
CA MET A 195 10.74 -12.87 -19.26
C MET A 195 9.85 -14.08 -18.90
N THR A 196 8.52 -13.93 -18.94
CA THR A 196 7.61 -15.08 -18.98
C THR A 196 7.67 -15.64 -20.40
N PRO A 197 8.17 -16.87 -20.63
CA PRO A 197 8.18 -17.45 -21.97
C PRO A 197 6.75 -17.58 -22.49
N ARG A 198 6.55 -17.37 -23.80
CA ARG A 198 5.23 -17.55 -24.44
C ARG A 198 4.73 -18.97 -24.14
N ILE A 199 3.48 -19.07 -23.67
CA ILE A 199 2.83 -20.35 -23.39
C ILE A 199 2.90 -21.21 -24.66
N PRO A 200 3.41 -22.46 -24.61
CA PRO A 200 3.56 -23.30 -25.79
C PRO A 200 2.24 -23.48 -26.53
N GLU A 201 2.29 -23.48 -27.86
CA GLU A 201 1.09 -23.51 -28.72
C GLU A 201 0.13 -24.68 -28.40
N PRO A 202 0.59 -25.92 -28.10
CA PRO A 202 -0.30 -27.01 -27.68
C PRO A 202 -1.06 -26.72 -26.36
N VAL A 203 -0.47 -25.95 -25.45
CA VAL A 203 -1.05 -25.62 -24.14
C VAL A 203 -2.05 -24.48 -24.27
N ILE A 204 -1.69 -23.37 -24.94
CA ILE A 204 -2.60 -22.24 -25.12
C ILE A 204 -3.74 -22.57 -26.10
N GLY A 205 -3.47 -23.31 -27.19
CA GLY A 205 -4.50 -23.80 -28.11
C GLY A 205 -5.44 -24.82 -27.45
N GLY A 206 -4.93 -25.67 -26.55
CA GLY A 206 -5.73 -26.57 -25.72
C GLY A 206 -6.65 -25.81 -24.76
N LEU A 207 -6.10 -24.83 -24.02
CA LEU A 207 -6.86 -23.95 -23.13
C LEU A 207 -7.95 -23.19 -23.90
N LEU A 208 -7.61 -22.49 -24.97
CA LEU A 208 -8.58 -21.71 -25.76
C LEU A 208 -9.68 -22.59 -26.35
N ARG A 209 -9.35 -23.78 -26.89
CA ARG A 209 -10.35 -24.73 -27.41
C ARG A 209 -11.36 -25.14 -26.33
N TRP A 210 -10.90 -25.47 -25.12
CA TRP A 210 -11.80 -25.85 -24.04
C TRP A 210 -12.56 -24.65 -23.47
N SER A 211 -11.92 -23.49 -23.30
CA SER A 211 -12.59 -22.26 -22.84
C SER A 211 -13.71 -21.83 -23.78
N LEU A 212 -13.49 -21.84 -25.09
CA LEU A 212 -14.53 -21.56 -26.09
C LEU A 212 -15.65 -22.60 -25.99
N ARG A 213 -15.33 -23.90 -25.96
CA ARG A 213 -16.36 -24.95 -25.86
C ARG A 213 -17.18 -24.89 -24.56
N TYR A 214 -16.57 -24.46 -23.44
CA TYR A 214 -17.28 -24.19 -22.19
C TYR A 214 -18.28 -23.03 -22.30
N VAL A 215 -17.95 -21.98 -23.07
CA VAL A 215 -18.82 -20.81 -23.27
C VAL A 215 -19.88 -21.06 -24.34
N GLU A 216 -19.51 -21.71 -25.45
CA GLU A 216 -20.35 -21.89 -26.64
C GLU A 216 -21.27 -23.11 -26.57
N LEU A 217 -20.87 -24.17 -25.85
CA LEU A 217 -21.52 -25.48 -25.91
C LEU A 217 -22.03 -26.00 -24.57
N PHE A 218 -21.33 -25.71 -23.46
CA PHE A 218 -21.66 -26.25 -22.13
C PHE A 218 -22.21 -25.19 -21.15
N SER A 219 -22.28 -23.92 -21.54
CA SER A 219 -22.65 -22.82 -20.66
C SER A 219 -24.09 -22.94 -20.16
N THR A 220 -25.03 -23.29 -21.04
CA THR A 220 -26.45 -23.54 -20.68
C THR A 220 -26.58 -24.66 -19.66
N ASP A 221 -25.90 -25.79 -19.86
CA ASP A 221 -25.97 -26.95 -18.96
C ASP A 221 -25.34 -26.65 -17.59
N ILE A 222 -24.22 -25.90 -17.57
CA ILE A 222 -23.54 -25.49 -16.34
C ILE A 222 -24.38 -24.49 -15.54
N LEU A 223 -25.10 -23.58 -16.22
CA LEU A 223 -26.03 -22.66 -15.57
C LEU A 223 -27.27 -23.38 -15.06
N ALA A 224 -27.86 -24.29 -15.83
CA ALA A 224 -29.00 -25.11 -15.38
C ALA A 224 -28.63 -25.98 -14.17
N ALA A 225 -27.44 -26.60 -14.16
CA ALA A 225 -26.94 -27.37 -13.01
C ALA A 225 -26.61 -26.48 -11.79
N ARG A 226 -26.26 -25.21 -12.00
CA ARG A 226 -26.12 -24.21 -10.92
C ARG A 226 -27.49 -23.85 -10.35
N ASP A 227 -28.47 -23.53 -11.19
CA ASP A 227 -29.83 -23.19 -10.76
C ASP A 227 -30.50 -24.37 -10.02
N GLU A 228 -30.26 -25.61 -10.47
CA GLU A 228 -30.69 -26.83 -9.76
C GLU A 228 -30.00 -26.98 -8.39
N LEU A 229 -28.67 -26.82 -8.33
CA LEU A 229 -27.91 -26.92 -7.08
C LEU A 229 -28.35 -25.85 -6.07
N ASP A 230 -28.47 -24.59 -6.49
CA ASP A 230 -28.91 -23.50 -5.63
C ASP A 230 -30.36 -23.72 -5.17
N SER A 231 -31.23 -24.28 -6.02
CA SER A 231 -32.59 -24.71 -5.65
C SER A 231 -32.59 -25.84 -4.61
N LEU A 232 -31.68 -26.82 -4.74
CA LEU A 232 -31.51 -27.91 -3.77
C LEU A 232 -30.93 -27.42 -2.44
N GLU A 233 -30.00 -26.47 -2.45
CA GLU A 233 -29.48 -25.83 -1.23
C GLU A 233 -30.55 -25.00 -0.52
N VAL A 234 -31.35 -24.22 -1.24
CA VAL A 234 -32.52 -23.52 -0.69
C VAL A 234 -33.55 -24.51 -0.13
N ALA A 235 -33.87 -25.59 -0.86
CA ALA A 235 -34.79 -26.62 -0.39
C ALA A 235 -34.26 -27.36 0.84
N TYR A 236 -32.94 -27.56 0.96
CA TYR A 236 -32.29 -28.17 2.12
C TYR A 236 -32.26 -27.24 3.34
N ALA A 237 -32.01 -25.94 3.14
CA ALA A 237 -32.01 -24.93 4.20
C ALA A 237 -33.43 -24.59 4.70
N ALA A 238 -34.41 -24.54 3.78
CA ALA A 238 -35.82 -24.34 4.09
C ALA A 238 -36.51 -25.63 4.58
N ARG A 239 -35.90 -26.80 4.41
CA ARG A 239 -36.38 -28.06 4.99
C ARG A 239 -36.52 -27.86 6.50
N PRO A 240 -37.71 -28.11 7.09
CA PRO A 240 -37.84 -28.07 8.54
C PRO A 240 -36.80 -29.02 9.14
N ARG A 241 -36.02 -28.53 10.12
CA ARG A 241 -35.16 -29.40 10.94
C ARG A 241 -36.07 -30.36 11.71
N TYR A 242 -36.44 -31.50 11.09
CA TYR A 242 -37.40 -32.50 11.59
C TYR A 242 -37.26 -32.62 13.11
N ALA A 243 -38.21 -32.09 13.89
CA ALA A 243 -38.05 -31.65 15.29
C ALA A 243 -37.13 -32.54 16.15
N ARG A 244 -35.81 -32.35 15.99
CA ARG A 244 -34.68 -33.28 16.26
C ARG A 244 -34.95 -34.81 16.13
N ARG A 245 -35.96 -35.23 15.36
CA ARG A 245 -36.66 -36.55 15.40
C ARG A 245 -36.99 -37.03 16.81
N GLY A 246 -37.32 -36.11 17.71
CA GLY A 246 -37.14 -36.27 19.15
C GLY A 246 -35.65 -36.37 19.46
N SER A 247 -35.12 -35.43 20.25
CA SER A 247 -33.72 -35.48 20.66
C SER A 247 -33.41 -36.82 21.36
N VAL A 248 -32.15 -37.26 21.38
CA VAL A 248 -31.82 -38.57 21.97
C VAL A 248 -32.18 -38.57 23.46
N GLU A 249 -31.97 -37.43 24.13
CA GLU A 249 -32.40 -37.17 25.51
C GLU A 249 -33.93 -37.30 25.66
N GLY A 250 -34.73 -36.67 24.79
CA GLY A 250 -36.19 -36.73 24.83
C GLY A 250 -36.76 -38.14 24.58
N ARG A 251 -36.29 -38.84 23.53
CA ARG A 251 -36.72 -40.22 23.26
C ARG A 251 -36.29 -41.21 24.34
N LEU A 252 -35.17 -40.95 25.01
CA LEU A 252 -34.73 -41.71 26.19
C LEU A 252 -35.64 -41.42 27.39
N ALA A 253 -35.97 -40.16 27.66
CA ALA A 253 -36.91 -39.77 28.71
C ALA A 253 -38.30 -40.41 28.52
N ASP A 254 -38.89 -40.33 27.32
CA ASP A 254 -40.17 -40.96 26.99
C ASP A 254 -40.14 -42.49 27.18
N TRP A 255 -38.97 -43.12 27.01
CA TRP A 255 -38.79 -44.56 27.20
C TRP A 255 -38.60 -44.94 28.67
N ILE A 256 -37.88 -44.12 29.45
CA ILE A 256 -37.74 -44.26 30.91
C ILE A 256 -39.10 -44.03 31.61
N GLU A 257 -39.88 -43.05 31.16
CA GLU A 257 -41.24 -42.77 31.65
C GLU A 257 -42.14 -44.00 31.47
N ARG A 258 -42.25 -44.53 30.24
CA ARG A 258 -43.03 -45.74 29.95
C ARG A 258 -42.52 -46.98 30.69
N ARG A 259 -41.22 -47.09 30.92
CA ARG A 259 -40.60 -48.14 31.77
C ARG A 259 -41.10 -48.05 33.21
N ARG A 260 -41.01 -46.87 33.84
CA ARG A 260 -41.49 -46.61 35.20
C ARG A 260 -43.00 -46.84 35.34
N GLN A 261 -43.81 -46.35 34.41
CA GLN A 261 -45.26 -46.58 34.42
C GLN A 261 -45.63 -48.07 34.30
N ALA A 262 -44.83 -48.86 33.56
CA ALA A 262 -44.99 -50.31 33.47
C ALA A 262 -44.37 -51.09 34.66
N GLY A 263 -43.91 -50.42 35.72
CA GLY A 263 -43.25 -51.03 36.88
C GLY A 263 -41.89 -51.68 36.58
N ARG A 264 -41.24 -51.32 35.47
CA ARG A 264 -40.00 -51.94 34.99
C ARG A 264 -38.81 -50.99 35.16
N GLY A 265 -37.75 -51.47 35.81
CA GLY A 265 -36.48 -50.77 35.88
C GLY A 265 -35.82 -50.56 34.51
N ILE A 266 -34.81 -49.69 34.48
CA ILE A 266 -33.88 -49.57 33.36
C ILE A 266 -33.06 -50.88 33.28
N PRO A 267 -32.83 -51.47 32.10
CA PRO A 267 -31.91 -52.59 31.96
C PRO A 267 -30.49 -52.14 32.34
N VAL A 268 -29.96 -52.74 33.40
CA VAL A 268 -28.51 -52.79 33.63
C VAL A 268 -28.01 -54.07 32.98
N TRP A 269 -26.89 -54.00 32.27
CA TRP A 269 -26.19 -55.18 31.77
C TRP A 269 -25.25 -55.67 32.87
N ASN A 270 -25.46 -56.89 33.36
CA ASN A 270 -24.66 -57.47 34.44
C ASN A 270 -23.27 -57.96 33.97
N GLU A 271 -23.08 -58.10 32.65
CA GLU A 271 -21.86 -58.59 31.98
C GLU A 271 -21.62 -57.74 30.70
N PRO A 272 -21.28 -56.44 30.82
CA PRO A 272 -21.16 -55.54 29.67
C PRO A 272 -20.09 -55.99 28.65
N GLU A 273 -19.00 -56.60 29.12
CA GLU A 273 -17.87 -57.13 28.34
C GLU A 273 -18.18 -58.31 27.42
N ARG A 274 -19.43 -58.80 27.39
CA ARG A 274 -19.88 -59.83 26.43
C ARG A 274 -20.52 -59.27 25.15
N MET A 275 -20.79 -57.97 25.07
CA MET A 275 -21.51 -57.35 23.94
C MET A 275 -20.59 -56.74 22.87
N GLY A 276 -19.35 -56.38 23.20
CA GLY A 276 -18.40 -55.82 22.25
C GLY A 276 -18.49 -54.29 22.09
N GLY A 277 -17.35 -53.67 21.79
CA GLY A 277 -17.26 -52.28 21.34
C GLY A 277 -17.03 -51.28 22.46
N ILE A 278 -17.73 -50.14 22.44
CA ILE A 278 -17.51 -49.04 23.40
C ILE A 278 -17.79 -49.47 24.86
N CYS A 279 -18.68 -50.45 25.06
CA CYS A 279 -18.97 -51.00 26.39
C CYS A 279 -17.74 -51.67 27.03
N ASP A 280 -17.00 -52.49 26.27
CA ASP A 280 -15.78 -53.15 26.76
C ASP A 280 -14.74 -52.12 27.22
N ALA A 281 -14.56 -51.05 26.43
CA ALA A 281 -13.61 -49.98 26.73
C ALA A 281 -13.97 -49.22 28.02
N ILE A 282 -15.26 -49.03 28.30
CA ILE A 282 -15.74 -48.36 29.54
C ILE A 282 -15.64 -49.30 30.75
N ALA A 283 -15.89 -50.60 30.57
CA ALA A 283 -15.72 -51.61 31.62
C ALA A 283 -14.23 -51.78 32.02
N LEU A 284 -13.32 -51.76 31.03
CA LEU A 284 -11.87 -51.81 31.25
C LEU A 284 -11.30 -50.55 31.94
N ASP A 285 -11.91 -49.38 31.75
CA ASP A 285 -11.56 -48.12 32.44
C ASP A 285 -12.05 -48.06 33.91
N GLN A 286 -12.63 -49.17 34.42
CA GLN A 286 -13.17 -49.35 35.79
C GLN A 286 -14.22 -48.32 36.27
N ARG A 287 -14.72 -47.45 35.39
CA ARG A 287 -15.67 -46.36 35.70
C ARG A 287 -17.12 -46.81 35.94
N LEU A 288 -17.32 -48.02 36.44
CA LEU A 288 -18.62 -48.56 36.82
C LEU A 288 -18.79 -48.55 38.35
N ASP A 289 -18.45 -47.42 38.99
CA ASP A 289 -18.74 -47.13 40.40
C ASP A 289 -20.24 -46.94 40.64
N GLY A 290 -20.98 -48.03 40.50
CA GLY A 290 -22.43 -48.12 40.69
C GLY A 290 -22.83 -48.07 42.16
N HIS A 291 -22.56 -46.96 42.83
CA HIS A 291 -23.18 -46.65 44.12
C HIS A 291 -24.68 -46.38 43.91
N VAL A 292 -25.50 -47.15 44.64
CA VAL A 292 -26.97 -47.05 44.72
C VAL A 292 -27.36 -46.17 45.90
#